data_AF-A0A2S0WIF9-F1
#
_entry.id   AF-A0A2S0WIF9-F1
#
_cell.length_a   1.000
_cell.length_b   1.000
_cell.length_c   1.000
_cell.angle_alpha   90.00
_cell.angle_beta   90.00
_cell.angle_gamma   90.00
#
_symmetry.space_group_name_H-M   'P 1'
#
loop_
_entity.id
_entity.type
_entity.pdbx_description
1 polymer ?
#
loop_
_entity_poly.entity_id
_entity_poly.type
_entity_poly.pdbx_seq_one_letter_code
_entity_poly.pdbx_strand_id
1 'polypeptide(L)'
;MAGLAPTRTARPGRPWTAWLARRASQPASPGRRVLTADVEAVPDVHRETQELAVDGNRLAARLINTRTPVKESLGVPPSGSSFEIAEFAIYEVRDGRFIHISAHRAGATLLKQLAG
;
A
#
# COMPACT_ATOMS: atom_id res chain seq x y z
N MET A 1 -12.90 2.66 32.40
CA MET A 1 -12.27 1.64 31.53
C MET A 1 -11.06 2.26 30.85
N ALA A 2 -9.85 1.82 31.18
CA ALA A 2 -8.61 2.35 30.65
C ALA A 2 -8.26 1.66 29.33
N GLY A 3 -8.18 2.43 28.24
CA GLY A 3 -7.70 1.94 26.94
C GLY A 3 -6.18 1.81 26.95
N LEU A 4 -5.67 0.64 26.56
CA LEU A 4 -4.25 0.38 26.38
C LEU A 4 -3.64 1.36 25.37
N ALA A 5 -2.71 2.20 25.82
CA ALA A 5 -1.91 3.06 24.97
C ALA A 5 -0.84 2.23 24.24
N PRO A 6 -0.57 2.47 22.94
CA PRO A 6 0.51 1.79 22.24
C PRO A 6 1.87 2.17 22.84
N THR A 7 2.59 1.16 23.30
CA THR A 7 3.93 1.22 23.90
C THR A 7 4.95 1.65 22.84
N ARG A 8 5.33 2.95 22.78
CA ARG A 8 6.73 3.45 22.90
C ARG A 8 6.83 4.95 22.59
N THR A 9 7.11 5.69 23.66
CA THR A 9 7.83 6.97 23.80
C THR A 9 7.68 8.03 22.71
N ALA A 10 6.82 9.01 22.99
CA ALA A 10 7.09 10.39 22.62
C ALA A 10 8.49 10.81 23.13
N ARG A 11 9.19 11.72 22.42
CA ARG A 11 10.40 12.36 22.96
C ARG A 11 10.09 12.89 24.37
N PRO A 12 11.01 12.78 25.35
CA PRO A 12 10.82 13.35 26.68
C PRO A 12 10.39 14.82 26.56
N GLY A 13 9.28 15.19 27.23
CA GLY A 13 8.77 16.56 27.23
C GLY A 13 7.85 16.97 26.08
N ARG A 14 7.44 16.07 25.16
CA ARG A 14 6.41 16.40 24.15
C ARG A 14 5.16 15.51 24.30
N PRO A 15 3.97 16.09 24.52
CA PRO A 15 2.74 15.31 24.61
C PRO A 15 2.39 14.66 23.27
N TRP A 16 1.75 13.49 23.32
CA TRP A 16 1.35 12.72 22.14
C TRP A 16 0.38 13.49 21.23
N THR A 17 -0.42 14.41 21.79
CA THR A 17 -1.32 15.31 21.04
C THR A 17 -0.53 16.25 20.11
N ALA A 18 0.57 16.83 20.59
CA ALA A 18 1.47 17.64 19.77
C ALA A 18 2.23 16.82 18.71
N TRP A 19 2.31 15.50 18.87
CA TRP A 19 2.82 14.61 17.83
C TRP A 19 1.77 14.33 16.73
N LEU A 20 0.52 14.05 17.10
CA LEU A 20 -0.58 13.85 16.16
C LEU A 20 -0.89 15.11 15.34
N ALA A 21 -0.99 16.26 16.00
CA ALA A 21 -1.27 17.54 15.33
C ALA A 21 -0.22 17.84 14.25
N ARG A 22 1.06 17.61 14.54
CA ARG A 22 2.16 17.77 13.57
C ARG A 22 2.06 16.77 12.41
N ARG A 23 1.64 15.53 12.67
CA ARG A 23 1.49 14.52 11.62
C ARG A 23 0.31 14.82 10.70
N ALA A 24 -0.77 15.39 11.26
CA ALA A 24 -1.94 15.82 10.52
C ALA A 24 -1.69 17.11 9.71
N SER A 25 -0.82 18.00 10.20
CA SER A 25 -0.45 19.24 9.49
C SER A 25 0.64 19.07 8.43
N GLN A 26 1.29 17.90 8.37
CA GLN A 26 2.23 17.59 7.31
C GLN A 26 1.48 17.33 6.00
N PRO A 27 1.92 17.90 4.86
CA PRO A 27 1.36 17.56 3.56
C PRO A 27 1.53 16.06 3.31
N ALA A 28 0.58 15.45 2.60
CA ALA A 28 0.66 14.05 2.24
C ALA A 28 1.95 13.78 1.46
N SER A 29 2.74 12.82 1.94
CA SER A 29 3.93 12.37 1.22
C SER A 29 3.54 11.91 -0.19
N PRO A 30 4.46 11.95 -1.18
CA PRO A 30 4.19 11.40 -2.52
C PRO A 30 3.62 9.98 -2.47
N GLY A 31 4.19 9.11 -1.61
CA GLY A 31 3.68 7.75 -1.41
C GLY A 31 2.24 7.69 -0.89
N ARG A 32 1.85 8.56 0.06
CA ARG A 32 0.47 8.62 0.55
C ARG A 32 -0.50 9.06 -0.53
N ARG A 33 -0.13 10.03 -1.36
CA ARG A 33 -0.98 10.49 -2.48
C ARG A 33 -1.22 9.38 -3.50
N VAL A 34 -0.19 8.61 -3.86
CA VAL A 34 -0.31 7.46 -4.78
C VAL A 34 -1.26 6.40 -4.20
N LEU A 35 -1.09 6.03 -2.93
CA LEU A 35 -1.96 5.03 -2.30
C LEU A 35 -3.41 5.51 -2.17
N THR A 36 -3.63 6.79 -1.87
CA THR A 36 -4.99 7.36 -1.84
C THR A 36 -5.64 7.33 -3.22
N ALA A 37 -4.91 7.71 -4.27
CA ALA A 37 -5.41 7.63 -5.64
C ALA A 37 -5.76 6.18 -6.06
N ASP A 38 -4.91 5.21 -5.71
CA ASP A 38 -5.17 3.79 -5.98
C ASP A 38 -6.46 3.30 -5.27
N VAL A 39 -6.68 3.68 -4.00
CA VAL A 39 -7.89 3.29 -3.24
C VAL A 39 -9.15 3.98 -3.79
N GLU A 40 -9.06 5.22 -4.24
CA GLU A 40 -10.18 5.91 -4.86
C GLU A 40 -10.54 5.34 -6.24
N ALA A 41 -9.54 4.88 -7.00
CA ALA A 41 -9.74 4.31 -8.32
C ALA A 41 -10.22 2.86 -8.27
N VAL A 42 -9.81 2.10 -7.25
CA VAL A 42 -10.14 0.68 -7.07
C VAL A 42 -10.54 0.42 -5.60
N PRO A 43 -11.77 0.78 -5.19
CA PRO A 43 -12.23 0.64 -3.81
C PRO A 43 -12.29 -0.80 -3.32
N ASP A 44 -12.45 -1.75 -4.24
CA ASP A 44 -12.54 -3.18 -3.96
C ASP A 44 -11.19 -3.90 -4.03
N VAL A 45 -10.06 -3.16 -4.09
CA VAL A 45 -8.74 -3.76 -4.27
C VAL A 45 -8.46 -4.83 -3.20
N HIS A 46 -8.28 -6.06 -3.67
CA HIS A 46 -7.86 -7.18 -2.85
C HIS A 46 -6.43 -7.55 -3.23
N ARG A 47 -5.57 -7.78 -2.23
CA ARG A 47 -4.20 -8.27 -2.43
C ARG A 47 -4.01 -9.55 -1.64
N GLU A 48 -3.82 -10.64 -2.35
CA GLU A 48 -3.49 -11.93 -1.76
C GLU A 48 -1.98 -12.14 -1.84
N THR A 49 -1.36 -12.50 -0.72
CA THR A 49 0.06 -12.85 -0.67
C THR A 49 0.22 -14.31 -1.08
N GLN A 50 0.81 -14.56 -2.24
CA GLN A 50 1.07 -15.93 -2.69
C GLN A 50 2.36 -16.48 -2.11
N GLU A 51 3.39 -15.64 -2.06
CA GLU A 51 4.72 -16.02 -1.61
C GLU A 51 5.31 -14.89 -0.78
N LEU A 52 6.01 -15.27 0.29
CA LEU A 52 6.72 -14.36 1.17
C LEU A 52 8.06 -14.96 1.56
N ALA A 53 9.14 -14.26 1.26
CA ALA A 53 10.47 -14.56 1.75
C ALA A 53 10.94 -13.43 2.69
N VAL A 54 11.62 -13.83 3.76
CA VAL A 54 12.15 -12.92 4.77
C VAL A 54 13.65 -13.11 4.85
N ASP A 55 14.40 -12.01 4.76
CA ASP A 55 15.84 -11.98 4.95
C ASP A 55 16.21 -10.78 5.84
N GLY A 56 16.42 -11.06 7.13
CA GLY A 56 16.69 -10.04 8.13
C GLY A 56 15.61 -8.96 8.18
N ASN A 57 15.96 -7.74 7.76
CA ASN A 57 15.04 -6.60 7.73
C ASN A 57 14.38 -6.38 6.36
N ARG A 58 14.56 -7.31 5.41
CA ARG A 58 13.99 -7.27 4.07
C ARG A 58 12.92 -8.34 3.89
N LEU A 59 11.90 -7.99 3.11
CA LEU A 59 10.84 -8.90 2.69
C LEU A 59 10.76 -8.90 1.17
N ALA A 60 10.65 -10.06 0.56
CA ALA A 60 10.25 -10.19 -0.83
C ALA A 60 8.88 -10.87 -0.87
N ALA A 61 7.94 -10.30 -1.62
CA ALA A 61 6.59 -10.83 -1.73
C ALA A 61 6.17 -10.93 -3.20
N ARG A 62 5.47 -12.03 -3.53
CA ARG A 62 4.64 -12.10 -4.73
C ARG A 62 3.19 -12.04 -4.30
N LEU A 63 2.45 -11.09 -4.86
CA LEU A 63 1.04 -10.88 -4.59
C LEU A 63 0.21 -11.06 -5.86
N ILE A 64 -1.03 -11.48 -5.71
CA ILE A 64 -2.07 -11.35 -6.73
C ILE A 64 -3.02 -10.26 -6.28
N ASN A 65 -3.24 -9.29 -7.17
CA ASN A 65 -4.11 -8.16 -6.93
C ASN A 65 -5.37 -8.28 -7.79
N THR A 66 -6.52 -8.45 -7.18
CA THR A 66 -7.83 -8.43 -7.85
C THR A 66 -8.44 -7.04 -7.73
N ARG A 67 -8.96 -6.51 -8.84
CA ARG A 67 -9.35 -5.10 -8.95
C ARG A 67 -10.52 -4.89 -9.89
N THR A 68 -11.46 -4.02 -9.51
CA THR A 68 -12.52 -3.49 -10.39
C THR A 68 -12.44 -1.96 -10.41
N PRO A 69 -11.77 -1.34 -11.41
CA PRO A 69 -11.62 0.10 -11.42
C PRO A 69 -12.94 0.84 -11.63
N VAL A 70 -13.22 1.81 -10.75
CA VAL A 70 -14.31 2.80 -10.88
C VAL A 70 -13.83 4.15 -11.43
N LYS A 71 -12.50 4.33 -11.50
CA LYS A 71 -11.79 5.40 -12.23
C LYS A 71 -10.68 4.77 -13.08
N GLU A 72 -10.03 5.56 -13.92
CA GLU A 72 -8.86 5.08 -14.66
C GLU A 72 -7.77 4.57 -13.69
N SER A 73 -7.27 3.36 -13.92
CA SER A 73 -6.23 2.74 -13.12
C SER A 73 -5.28 1.94 -14.01
N LEU A 74 -3.97 2.17 -13.89
CA LEU A 74 -2.95 1.47 -14.70
C LEU A 74 -3.19 1.57 -16.23
N GLY A 75 -3.78 2.70 -16.68
CA GLY A 75 -4.15 2.90 -18.09
C GLY A 75 -5.42 2.16 -18.53
N VAL A 76 -6.14 1.53 -17.60
CA VAL A 76 -7.41 0.86 -17.85
C VAL A 76 -8.55 1.81 -17.49
N PRO A 77 -9.40 2.21 -18.45
CA PRO A 77 -10.60 3.00 -18.16
C PRO A 77 -11.62 2.17 -17.36
N PRO A 78 -12.50 2.80 -16.57
CA PRO A 78 -13.52 2.08 -15.82
C PRO A 78 -14.52 1.41 -16.77
N SER A 79 -14.50 0.08 -16.84
CA SER A 79 -15.43 -0.72 -17.65
C SER A 79 -16.45 -1.51 -16.82
N GLY A 80 -16.26 -1.57 -15.51
CA GLY A 80 -17.03 -2.45 -14.60
C GLY A 80 -16.54 -3.90 -14.58
N SER A 81 -15.52 -4.25 -15.38
CA SER A 81 -14.91 -5.59 -15.37
C SER A 81 -13.78 -5.67 -14.33
N SER A 82 -13.69 -6.82 -13.65
CA SER A 82 -12.57 -7.11 -12.76
C SER A 82 -11.39 -7.74 -13.50
N PHE A 83 -10.18 -7.54 -12.99
CA PHE A 83 -8.98 -8.18 -13.51
C PHE A 83 -7.99 -8.53 -12.38
N GLU A 84 -7.00 -9.36 -12.71
CA GLU A 84 -5.96 -9.82 -11.79
C GLU A 84 -4.56 -9.46 -12.28
N ILE A 85 -3.75 -8.87 -11.40
CA ILE A 85 -2.35 -8.53 -11.68
C ILE A 85 -1.44 -9.12 -10.64
N ALA A 86 -0.40 -9.82 -11.09
CA ALA A 86 0.73 -10.18 -10.25
C ALA A 86 1.58 -8.96 -9.91
N GLU A 87 1.95 -8.82 -8.64
CA GLU A 87 2.87 -7.82 -8.13
C GLU A 87 4.03 -8.51 -7.42
N PHE A 88 5.25 -8.07 -7.73
CA PHE A 88 6.47 -8.48 -7.04
C PHE A 88 7.00 -7.28 -6.29
N ALA A 89 7.16 -7.41 -4.98
CA ALA A 89 7.57 -6.31 -4.12
C ALA A 89 8.74 -6.72 -3.22
N ILE A 90 9.68 -5.79 -3.06
CA ILE A 90 10.74 -5.85 -2.07
C ILE A 90 10.53 -4.71 -1.09
N TYR A 91 10.51 -5.05 0.18
CA TYR A 91 10.35 -4.13 1.29
C TYR A 91 11.60 -4.13 2.16
N GLU A 92 11.93 -2.97 2.72
CA GLU A 92 12.83 -2.88 3.87
C GLU A 92 12.05 -2.36 5.07
N VAL A 93 12.17 -3.04 6.20
CA VAL A 93 11.44 -2.75 7.43
C VAL A 93 12.42 -2.31 8.52
N ARG A 94 12.10 -1.21 9.20
CA ARG A 94 12.83 -0.78 10.40
C ARG A 94 11.85 -0.25 11.45
N ASP A 95 12.02 -0.69 12.70
CA ASP A 95 11.13 -0.32 13.81
C ASP A 95 9.64 -0.55 13.50
N GLY A 96 9.33 -1.67 12.82
CA GLY A 96 7.97 -2.04 12.42
C GLY A 96 7.38 -1.17 11.30
N ARG A 97 8.21 -0.42 10.55
CA ARG A 97 7.77 0.43 9.44
C ARG A 97 8.49 0.08 8.16
N PHE A 98 7.76 0.09 7.05
CA PHE A 98 8.35 0.10 5.72
C PHE A 98 9.13 1.41 5.52
N ILE A 99 10.44 1.29 5.37
CA ILE A 99 11.34 2.42 5.08
C ILE A 99 11.77 2.47 3.62
N HIS A 100 11.64 1.35 2.91
CA HIS A 100 11.80 1.27 1.46
C HIS A 100 10.77 0.30 0.88
N ILE A 101 10.25 0.66 -0.30
CA ILE A 101 9.32 -0.16 -1.08
C ILE A 101 9.75 -0.04 -2.55
N SER A 102 10.04 -1.18 -3.17
CA SER A 102 10.19 -1.32 -4.61
C SER A 102 9.20 -2.37 -5.09
N ALA A 103 8.28 -2.01 -5.99
CA ALA A 103 7.25 -2.92 -6.47
C ALA A 103 7.12 -2.85 -7.99
N HIS A 104 7.01 -4.02 -8.61
CA HIS A 104 6.76 -4.18 -10.03
C HIS A 104 5.42 -4.90 -10.24
N ARG A 105 4.54 -4.32 -11.06
CA ARG A 105 3.24 -4.89 -11.43
C ARG A 105 3.33 -5.39 -12.87
N ALA A 106 3.05 -6.67 -13.08
CA ALA A 106 3.21 -7.32 -14.38
C ALA A 106 2.09 -6.94 -15.37
N GLY A 107 2.22 -5.76 -15.99
CA GLY A 107 1.20 -5.19 -16.89
C GLY A 107 0.96 -5.95 -18.19
N ALA A 108 1.87 -6.83 -18.61
CA ALA A 108 1.69 -7.63 -19.83
C ALA A 108 0.49 -8.61 -19.74
N THR A 109 0.16 -9.07 -18.53
CA THR A 109 -1.00 -9.94 -18.28
C THR A 109 -2.31 -9.15 -18.36
N LEU A 110 -2.28 -7.86 -17.98
CA LEU A 110 -3.44 -6.98 -18.00
C LEU A 110 -4.00 -6.79 -19.42
N LEU A 111 -3.12 -6.50 -20.38
CA LEU A 111 -3.53 -6.32 -21.78
C LEU A 111 -4.17 -7.59 -22.36
N LYS A 112 -3.70 -8.78 -21.97
CA LYS A 112 -4.29 -10.05 -22.41
C LYS A 112 -5.67 -10.29 -21.81
N GLN A 113 -5.86 -9.98 -20.53
CA GLN A 113 -7.16 -10.13 -19.86
C GLN A 113 -8.23 -9.19 -20.44
N LEU A 114 -7.81 -8.03 -20.94
CA LEU A 114 -8.71 -7.01 -21.49
C LEU A 114 -8.89 -7.11 -23.01
N ALA A 115 -8.15 -7.98 -23.70
CA ALA A 115 -8.19 -8.08 -25.17
C ALA A 115 -9.40 -8.85 -25.71
N GLY A 116 -10.12 -9.61 -24.87
CA GLY A 116 -11.23 -10.47 -25.32
C GLY A 116 -10.73 -11.75 -26.00
#